data_AF-A0A480XU45-F1
#
_entry.id   AF-A0A480XU45-F1
#
_cell.length_a   1.000
_cell.length_b   1.000
_cell.length_c   1.000
_cell.angle_alpha   90.00
_cell.angle_beta   90.00
_cell.angle_gamma   90.00
#
_symmetry.space_group_name_H-M   'P 1'
#
loop_
_entity.id
_entity.type
_entity.pdbx_description
1 polymer ?
#
loop_
_entity_poly.entity_id
_entity_poly.type
_entity_poly.pdbx_seq_one_letter_code
_entity_poly.pdbx_strand_id
1 'polypeptide(L)'
;MLGFLQRPVVVTADINLNVVALTVVGLLSRLWRLAYPRAVVFDEVYYGQYLSFYMKRIFFLDGSGPPFGHMLLALGGYLGGFDGNFLWNRIGAEYSSNVPVWSLRLLPALAGALSVPMAYQIIRELGFSHCAATGAALLMLIENALITQSRLMLLESLLIFFNLLAVLSYLKFCNSQKHRPFSASWCFWLVLTGVACSCAVGIKYMGAFTYLLVLGVAAVHAWLLIGDRTLSNVRVLCHLLARAVALLAVPVLVYLLFFYVHLVLLCRSGPHDQIMSSAFQASLEGGLARITQGQPLEVAYGSQVTLKNVFGKPVPCWLHSHQNTYPVIYENGRGSSHQQQVTCYPFKDVNNWWIVKDPGRHQLVVSSPPRPVRHGDVVQLVHGMTTRFLNTHDVAAPLSPHSQEVSCYVDYNISMPAQNLWRLDIVNRESDAAVWKTILSQVRFVHVNTSAVLKLSGAHLPDWGFRQLEVVGEKLARGYHESAVWNVEEHRYGKSQEQKERELELHSPTQMDVSRNLSFMARFSELQVTGGRREARPGSQAKHRGR
;
A
#
# COMPACT_ATOMS: atom_id res chain seq x y z
N MET A 1 -25.29 44.88 15.86
CA MET A 1 -24.52 44.23 14.79
C MET A 1 -24.08 45.31 13.80
N LEU A 2 -22.88 45.22 13.22
CA LEU A 2 -22.25 46.15 12.26
C LEU A 2 -21.55 47.43 12.78
N GLY A 3 -20.87 47.37 13.93
CA GLY A 3 -19.86 48.38 14.32
C GLY A 3 -18.46 48.17 13.70
N PHE A 4 -18.24 47.09 12.95
CA PHE A 4 -16.92 46.67 12.44
C PHE A 4 -16.55 47.29 11.07
N LEU A 5 -17.45 48.07 10.46
CA LEU A 5 -17.30 48.64 9.11
C LEU A 5 -16.95 50.13 9.08
N GLN A 6 -16.69 50.77 10.23
CA GLN A 6 -16.37 52.20 10.31
C GLN A 6 -14.87 52.55 10.39
N ARG A 7 -13.96 51.56 10.35
CA ARG A 7 -12.51 51.82 10.30
C ARG A 7 -11.94 51.33 8.97
N PRO A 8 -11.11 52.11 8.27
CA PRO A 8 -10.43 51.63 7.07
C PRO A 8 -9.56 50.42 7.43
N VAL A 9 -9.61 49.38 6.61
CA VAL A 9 -8.66 48.25 6.69
C VAL A 9 -7.32 48.79 6.22
N VAL A 10 -6.51 49.29 7.17
CA VAL A 10 -5.15 49.75 6.89
C VAL A 10 -4.24 48.53 6.87
N VAL A 11 -3.75 48.16 5.68
CA VAL A 11 -2.73 47.13 5.50
C VAL A 11 -1.38 47.81 5.43
N THR A 12 -0.61 47.73 6.52
CA THR A 12 0.80 48.16 6.55
C THR A 12 1.71 47.01 6.15
N ALA A 13 2.52 47.19 5.11
CA ALA A 13 3.46 46.18 4.63
C ALA A 13 4.91 46.62 4.89
N ASP A 14 5.59 45.91 5.78
CA ASP A 14 7.02 46.10 6.05
C ASP A 14 7.85 45.19 5.13
N ILE A 15 8.58 45.78 4.18
CA ILE A 15 9.40 45.04 3.22
C ILE A 15 10.83 44.96 3.73
N ASN A 16 11.27 43.75 4.09
CA ASN A 16 12.68 43.51 4.41
C ASN A 16 13.49 43.28 3.13
N LEU A 17 14.24 44.31 2.70
CA LEU A 17 15.07 44.27 1.50
C LEU A 17 16.08 43.11 1.48
N ASN A 18 16.62 42.70 2.63
CA ASN A 18 17.54 41.57 2.69
C ASN A 18 16.87 40.24 2.31
N VAL A 19 15.63 40.02 2.78
CA VAL A 19 14.86 38.82 2.44
C VAL A 19 14.52 38.82 0.95
N VAL A 20 14.14 39.97 0.39
CA VAL A 20 13.84 40.10 -1.05
C VAL A 20 15.09 39.81 -1.88
N ALA A 21 16.23 40.43 -1.55
CA ALA A 21 17.49 40.21 -2.25
C ALA A 21 17.91 38.73 -2.20
N LEU A 22 17.89 38.11 -1.01
CA LEU A 22 18.22 36.69 -0.85
C LEU A 22 17.26 35.78 -1.63
N THR A 23 15.97 36.13 -1.71
CA THR A 23 14.98 35.39 -2.50
C THR A 23 15.29 35.48 -3.99
N VAL A 24 15.60 36.68 -4.50
CA VAL A 24 15.95 36.88 -5.92
C VAL A 24 17.21 36.11 -6.28
N VAL A 25 18.28 36.20 -5.48
CA VAL A 25 19.53 35.48 -5.74
C VAL A 25 19.36 33.97 -5.56
N GLY A 26 18.55 33.54 -4.60
CA GLY A 26 18.14 32.14 -4.44
C GLY A 26 17.44 31.62 -5.70
N LEU A 27 16.45 32.34 -6.21
CA LEU A 27 15.73 31.97 -7.43
C LEU A 27 16.65 31.93 -8.64
N LEU A 28 17.50 32.94 -8.83
CA LEU A 28 18.47 32.97 -9.94
C LEU A 28 19.40 31.76 -9.90
N SER A 29 19.98 31.45 -8.74
CA SER A 29 20.94 30.34 -8.61
C SER A 29 20.32 28.95 -8.85
N ARG A 30 19.09 28.70 -8.40
CA ARG A 30 18.44 27.37 -8.58
C ARG A 30 17.73 27.25 -9.93
N LEU A 31 17.12 28.31 -10.46
CA LEU A 31 16.37 28.26 -11.73
C LEU A 31 17.25 28.42 -12.97
N TRP A 32 18.52 28.81 -12.81
CA TRP A 32 19.43 28.96 -13.94
C TRP A 32 19.60 27.65 -14.72
N ARG A 33 19.27 27.71 -16.02
CA ARG A 33 19.38 26.60 -16.99
C ARG A 33 18.85 25.26 -16.45
N LEU A 34 17.66 25.27 -15.88
CA LEU A 34 17.07 24.08 -15.22
C LEU A 34 16.84 22.88 -16.16
N ALA A 35 16.66 23.15 -17.46
CA ALA A 35 16.55 22.12 -18.49
C ALA A 35 17.87 21.36 -18.73
N TYR A 36 19.01 21.89 -18.29
CA TYR A 36 20.31 21.25 -18.41
C TYR A 36 20.69 20.53 -17.11
N PRO A 37 21.08 19.23 -17.15
CA PRO A 37 21.24 18.37 -18.33
C PRO A 37 19.89 17.82 -18.86
N ARG A 38 19.76 17.69 -20.19
CA ARG A 38 18.57 17.07 -20.85
C ARG A 38 18.64 15.54 -20.89
N ALA A 39 19.13 14.95 -19.81
CA ALA A 39 19.17 13.51 -19.62
C ALA A 39 18.66 13.16 -18.23
N VAL A 40 18.17 11.93 -18.09
CA VAL A 40 17.70 11.37 -16.82
C VAL A 40 18.89 11.24 -15.86
N VAL A 41 18.78 11.84 -14.68
CA VAL A 41 19.84 11.83 -13.65
C VAL A 41 19.52 10.79 -12.56
N PHE A 42 20.46 10.60 -11.62
CA PHE A 42 20.29 9.79 -10.42
C PHE A 42 18.95 10.05 -9.72
N ASP A 43 18.27 8.98 -9.32
CA ASP A 43 16.91 8.91 -8.76
C ASP A 43 15.75 9.48 -9.62
N GLU A 44 16.01 10.31 -10.64
CA GLU A 44 14.98 10.74 -11.61
C GLU A 44 14.38 9.55 -12.37
N VAL A 45 15.14 8.47 -12.56
CA VAL A 45 14.65 7.21 -13.16
C VAL A 45 13.46 6.64 -12.36
N TYR A 46 13.58 6.62 -11.03
CA TYR A 46 12.55 6.04 -10.16
C TYR A 46 11.37 6.99 -9.97
N TYR A 47 11.65 8.25 -9.60
CA TYR A 47 10.61 9.26 -9.41
C TYR A 47 9.84 9.56 -10.71
N GLY A 48 10.53 9.50 -11.85
CA GLY A 48 9.92 9.64 -13.16
C GLY A 48 8.97 8.48 -13.48
N GLN A 49 9.31 7.25 -13.11
CA GLN A 49 8.39 6.12 -13.26
C GLN A 49 7.10 6.32 -12.46
N TYR A 50 7.22 6.79 -11.22
CA TYR A 50 6.05 7.11 -10.37
C TYR A 50 5.23 8.28 -10.93
N LEU A 51 5.89 9.31 -11.46
CA LEU A 51 5.25 10.42 -12.18
C LEU A 51 4.40 9.91 -13.35
N SER A 52 4.96 9.02 -14.18
CA SER A 52 4.24 8.38 -15.28
C SER A 52 3.02 7.58 -14.80
N PHE A 53 3.11 6.92 -13.64
CA PHE A 53 1.98 6.22 -13.04
C PHE A 53 0.87 7.17 -12.58
N TYR A 54 1.20 8.32 -11.98
CA TYR A 54 0.20 9.34 -11.66
C TYR A 54 -0.50 9.89 -12.91
N MET A 55 0.24 10.21 -13.97
CA MET A 55 -0.36 10.69 -15.24
C MET A 55 -1.30 9.64 -15.85
N LYS A 56 -0.93 8.37 -15.77
CA LYS A 56 -1.72 7.25 -16.31
C LYS A 56 -2.79 6.73 -15.35
N ARG A 57 -2.86 7.27 -14.12
CA ARG A 57 -3.73 6.82 -13.02
C ARG A 57 -3.53 5.34 -12.63
N ILE A 58 -2.31 4.83 -12.78
CA ILE A 58 -1.94 3.43 -12.53
C ILE A 58 -1.49 3.29 -11.08
N PHE A 59 -2.10 2.35 -10.34
CA PHE A 59 -1.71 2.07 -8.97
C PHE A 59 -0.28 1.54 -8.86
N PHE A 60 0.46 2.08 -7.92
CA PHE A 60 1.79 1.62 -7.57
C PHE A 60 1.98 1.68 -6.06
N LEU A 61 2.88 0.85 -5.55
CA LEU A 61 3.31 0.90 -4.16
C LEU A 61 4.78 1.32 -4.14
N ASP A 62 5.07 2.45 -3.51
CA ASP A 62 6.43 2.86 -3.23
C ASP A 62 6.81 2.49 -1.79
N GLY A 63 8.00 1.92 -1.62
CA GLY A 63 8.56 1.58 -0.31
C GLY A 63 9.41 2.70 0.29
N SER A 64 9.64 3.82 -0.42
CA SER A 64 10.56 4.86 0.02
C SER A 64 9.93 5.91 0.96
N GLY A 65 8.60 6.00 0.99
CA GLY A 65 7.88 6.90 1.88
C GLY A 65 6.44 7.18 1.44
N PRO A 66 5.78 8.16 2.08
CA PRO A 66 4.40 8.52 1.75
C PRO A 66 4.27 9.27 0.40
N PRO A 67 3.05 9.45 -0.12
CA PRO A 67 2.85 9.83 -1.52
C PRO A 67 2.97 11.32 -1.81
N PHE A 68 2.98 12.20 -0.80
CA PHE A 68 2.83 13.65 -1.01
C PHE A 68 3.95 14.24 -1.85
N GLY A 69 5.20 13.82 -1.63
CA GLY A 69 6.33 14.26 -2.45
C GLY A 69 6.16 13.89 -3.92
N HIS A 70 5.76 12.66 -4.19
CA HIS A 70 5.51 12.20 -5.56
C HIS A 70 4.33 12.92 -6.22
N MET A 71 3.27 13.23 -5.45
CA MET A 71 2.14 14.02 -5.95
C MET A 71 2.56 15.45 -6.31
N LEU A 72 3.48 16.06 -5.56
CA LEU A 72 4.04 17.37 -5.92
C LEU A 72 4.85 17.31 -7.21
N LEU A 73 5.69 16.29 -7.39
CA LEU A 73 6.40 16.10 -8.67
C LEU A 73 5.41 15.86 -9.82
N ALA A 74 4.37 15.05 -9.59
CA ALA A 74 3.27 14.85 -10.54
C ALA A 74 2.58 16.15 -10.92
N LEU A 75 2.31 17.03 -9.96
CA LEU A 75 1.76 18.35 -10.24
C LEU A 75 2.67 19.17 -11.17
N GLY A 76 3.99 19.15 -10.97
CA GLY A 76 4.95 19.81 -11.85
C GLY A 76 4.91 19.26 -13.29
N GLY A 77 4.80 17.93 -13.44
CA GLY A 77 4.64 17.29 -14.74
C GLY A 77 3.32 17.62 -15.42
N TYR A 78 2.22 17.61 -14.67
CA TYR A 78 0.88 17.93 -15.16
C TYR A 78 0.80 19.38 -15.67
N LEU A 79 1.34 20.33 -14.91
CA LEU A 79 1.42 21.75 -15.32
C LEU A 79 2.30 21.95 -16.57
N GLY A 80 3.30 21.07 -16.77
CA GLY A 80 4.14 21.06 -17.97
C GLY A 80 3.53 20.34 -19.17
N GLY A 81 2.35 19.73 -19.05
CA GLY A 81 1.71 18.96 -20.13
C GLY A 81 2.33 17.58 -20.36
N PHE A 82 2.95 16.96 -19.35
CA PHE A 82 3.48 15.61 -19.47
C PHE A 82 2.36 14.57 -19.51
N ASP A 83 2.36 13.71 -20.53
CA ASP A 83 1.33 12.69 -20.77
C ASP A 83 1.61 11.34 -20.09
N GLY A 84 2.76 11.19 -19.43
CA GLY A 84 3.18 9.94 -18.80
C GLY A 84 3.87 8.95 -19.74
N ASN A 85 4.03 9.26 -21.03
CA ASN A 85 4.61 8.37 -22.04
C ASN A 85 6.11 8.61 -22.19
N PHE A 86 6.87 8.08 -21.23
CA PHE A 86 8.32 8.02 -21.31
C PHE A 86 8.82 6.76 -20.61
N LEU A 87 9.82 6.11 -21.20
CA LEU A 87 10.41 4.89 -20.65
C LEU A 87 11.62 5.25 -19.79
N TRP A 88 11.46 5.14 -18.47
CA TRP A 88 12.50 5.41 -17.49
C TRP A 88 13.40 4.18 -17.28
N ASN A 89 14.30 3.90 -18.23
CA ASN A 89 15.09 2.67 -18.23
C ASN A 89 16.50 2.80 -17.64
N ARG A 90 17.20 3.91 -17.90
CA ARG A 90 18.60 4.09 -17.47
C ARG A 90 18.92 5.54 -17.13
N ILE A 91 19.87 5.70 -16.21
CA ILE A 91 20.53 6.98 -15.96
C ILE A 91 21.32 7.36 -17.22
N GLY A 92 21.25 8.63 -17.62
CA GLY A 92 21.85 9.15 -18.84
C GLY A 92 21.01 8.97 -20.11
N ALA A 93 19.80 8.39 -20.02
CA ALA A 93 18.86 8.40 -21.15
C ALA A 93 18.45 9.84 -21.49
N GLU A 94 18.49 10.21 -22.77
CA GLU A 94 18.06 11.53 -23.20
C GLU A 94 16.53 11.68 -23.11
N TYR A 95 16.09 12.85 -22.64
CA TYR A 95 14.67 13.16 -22.62
C TYR A 95 14.15 13.40 -24.04
N SER A 96 13.07 12.71 -24.40
CA SER A 96 12.35 12.98 -25.65
C SER A 96 11.82 14.42 -25.70
N SER A 97 11.53 14.93 -26.90
CA SER A 97 10.97 16.27 -27.09
C SER A 97 9.68 16.53 -26.33
N ASN A 98 8.92 15.47 -26.01
CA ASN A 98 7.62 15.55 -25.36
C ASN A 98 7.71 15.70 -23.84
N VAL A 99 8.90 15.54 -23.23
CA VAL A 99 9.05 15.62 -21.78
C VAL A 99 9.38 17.06 -21.36
N PRO A 100 8.52 17.71 -20.55
CA PRO A 100 8.75 19.07 -20.08
C PRO A 100 9.75 19.12 -18.91
N VAL A 101 11.04 18.89 -19.20
CA VAL A 101 12.12 18.79 -18.20
C VAL A 101 12.18 19.99 -17.25
N TRP A 102 11.96 21.19 -17.78
CA TRP A 102 11.96 22.42 -16.98
C TRP A 102 10.85 22.40 -15.92
N SER A 103 9.62 22.02 -16.30
CA SER A 103 8.48 21.97 -15.39
C SER A 103 8.63 20.88 -14.33
N LEU A 104 9.24 19.74 -14.69
CA LEU A 104 9.50 18.64 -13.76
C LEU A 104 10.47 19.03 -12.63
N ARG A 105 11.48 19.84 -12.95
CA ARG A 105 12.50 20.29 -12.00
C ARG A 105 12.11 21.59 -11.27
N LEU A 106 11.07 22.29 -11.73
CA LEU A 106 10.69 23.60 -11.23
C LEU A 106 10.33 23.59 -9.73
N LEU A 107 9.47 22.68 -9.30
CA LEU A 107 9.00 22.65 -7.90
C LEU A 107 10.14 22.35 -6.90
N PRO A 108 10.98 21.33 -7.12
CA PRO A 108 12.23 21.15 -6.36
C PRO A 108 13.11 22.40 -6.31
N ALA A 109 13.30 23.06 -7.46
CA ALA A 109 14.17 24.23 -7.57
C ALA A 109 13.61 25.44 -6.81
N LEU A 110 12.29 25.65 -6.86
CA LEU A 110 11.60 26.69 -6.10
C LEU A 110 11.69 26.43 -4.59
N ALA A 111 11.46 25.20 -4.14
CA ALA A 111 11.62 24.82 -2.74
C ALA A 111 13.06 25.05 -2.25
N GLY A 112 14.06 24.67 -3.05
CA GLY A 112 15.48 24.93 -2.76
C GLY A 112 15.89 26.40 -2.86
N ALA A 113 15.17 27.23 -3.62
CA ALA A 113 15.39 28.67 -3.64
C ALA A 113 14.79 29.36 -2.42
N LEU A 114 13.59 28.97 -2.01
CA LEU A 114 12.88 29.52 -0.85
C LEU A 114 13.47 29.06 0.49
N SER A 115 14.24 27.97 0.52
CA SER A 115 14.98 27.55 1.72
C SER A 115 16.04 28.58 2.17
N VAL A 116 16.62 29.33 1.22
CA VAL A 116 17.63 30.38 1.49
C VAL A 116 17.07 31.53 2.33
N PRO A 117 15.99 32.24 1.94
CA PRO A 117 15.41 33.28 2.77
C PRO A 117 14.78 32.74 4.05
N MET A 118 14.34 31.47 4.10
CA MET A 118 13.87 30.86 5.35
C MET A 118 14.98 30.73 6.38
N ALA A 119 16.20 30.37 5.96
CA ALA A 119 17.36 30.32 6.87
C ALA A 119 17.64 31.67 7.53
N TYR A 120 17.60 32.74 6.74
CA TYR A 120 17.68 34.11 7.25
C TYR A 120 16.62 34.38 8.31
N GLN A 121 15.35 34.06 8.00
CA GLN A 121 14.25 34.32 8.92
C GLN A 121 14.37 33.49 10.20
N ILE A 122 14.76 32.22 10.14
CA ILE A 122 14.95 31.37 11.32
C ILE A 122 15.96 32.01 12.28
N ILE A 123 17.14 32.42 11.78
CA ILE A 123 18.18 33.05 12.61
C ILE A 123 17.70 34.39 13.20
N ARG A 124 16.89 35.15 12.45
CA ARG A 124 16.27 36.38 12.96
C ARG A 124 15.24 36.11 14.05
N GLU A 125 14.38 35.11 13.89
CA GLU A 125 13.37 34.75 14.89
C GLU A 125 13.99 34.16 16.17
N LEU A 126 15.20 33.61 16.07
CA LEU A 126 16.02 33.19 17.22
C LEU A 126 16.67 34.37 17.97
N GLY A 127 16.61 35.60 17.44
CA GLY A 127 17.11 36.81 18.09
C GLY A 127 18.53 37.24 17.71
N PHE A 128 19.16 36.61 16.71
CA PHE A 128 20.50 36.98 16.26
C PHE A 128 20.51 38.24 15.36
N SER A 129 21.69 38.84 15.20
CA SER A 129 21.89 40.05 14.39
C SER A 129 21.58 39.83 12.90
N HIS A 130 21.28 40.91 12.17
CA HIS A 130 21.03 40.83 10.73
C HIS A 130 22.25 40.30 9.96
N CYS A 131 23.46 40.62 10.41
CA CYS A 131 24.70 40.13 9.80
C CYS A 131 24.82 38.61 9.94
N ALA A 132 24.57 38.06 11.13
CA ALA A 132 24.59 36.61 11.36
C ALA A 132 23.53 35.88 10.51
N ALA A 133 22.32 36.45 10.42
CA ALA A 133 21.25 35.90 9.59
C ALA A 133 21.59 35.91 8.09
N THR A 134 22.19 37.00 7.59
CA THR A 134 22.67 37.07 6.20
C THR A 134 23.80 36.06 5.96
N GLY A 135 24.72 35.89 6.91
CA GLY A 135 25.77 34.89 6.85
C GLY A 135 25.23 33.46 6.73
N ALA A 136 24.25 33.09 7.56
CA ALA A 136 23.61 31.77 7.49
C ALA A 136 22.90 31.53 6.14
N ALA A 137 22.19 32.53 5.62
CA ALA A 137 21.55 32.43 4.32
C ALA A 137 22.56 32.35 3.17
N LEU A 138 23.68 33.07 3.26
CA LEU A 138 24.75 33.00 2.27
C LEU A 138 25.40 31.63 2.24
N LEU A 139 25.65 31.00 3.40
CA LEU A 139 26.17 29.63 3.49
C LEU A 139 25.22 28.63 2.79
N MET A 140 23.92 28.73 3.03
CA MET A 140 22.94 27.88 2.32
C MET A 140 22.81 28.22 0.83
N LEU A 141 23.01 29.49 0.45
CA LEU A 141 22.97 29.92 -0.94
C LEU A 141 24.08 29.29 -1.76
N ILE A 142 25.32 29.24 -1.22
CA ILE A 142 26.52 28.76 -1.92
C ILE A 142 26.78 27.25 -1.73
N GLU A 143 26.05 26.57 -0.85
CA GLU A 143 26.22 25.13 -0.61
C GLU A 143 25.87 24.29 -1.85
N ASN A 144 26.90 23.68 -2.44
CA ASN A 144 26.80 22.92 -3.68
C ASN A 144 25.89 21.69 -3.55
N ALA A 145 25.86 21.04 -2.39
CA ALA A 145 24.98 19.89 -2.17
C ALA A 145 23.50 20.29 -2.26
N LEU A 146 23.12 21.42 -1.68
CA LEU A 146 21.74 21.91 -1.74
C LEU A 146 21.35 22.42 -3.12
N ILE A 147 22.30 23.05 -3.83
CA ILE A 147 22.09 23.49 -5.22
C ILE A 147 21.86 22.29 -6.13
N THR A 148 22.70 21.27 -6.05
CA THR A 148 22.59 20.07 -6.91
C THR A 148 21.30 19.31 -6.64
N GLN A 149 20.95 19.08 -5.37
CA GLN A 149 19.73 18.37 -4.97
C GLN A 149 18.45 19.12 -5.36
N SER A 150 18.42 20.45 -5.28
CA SER A 150 17.24 21.23 -5.63
C SER A 150 17.02 21.41 -7.13
N ARG A 151 18.06 21.30 -7.95
CA ARG A 151 17.94 21.47 -9.42
C ARG A 151 17.43 20.24 -10.14
N LEU A 152 17.40 19.08 -9.49
CA LEU A 152 16.95 17.81 -10.07
C LEU A 152 15.55 17.46 -9.59
N MET A 153 14.90 16.49 -10.25
CA MET A 153 13.57 15.99 -9.88
C MET A 153 13.67 15.06 -8.65
N LEU A 154 14.06 15.63 -7.51
CA LEU A 154 14.31 14.93 -6.24
C LEU A 154 13.38 15.43 -5.13
N LEU A 155 13.03 14.53 -4.21
CA LEU A 155 12.11 14.80 -3.10
C LEU A 155 12.77 15.54 -1.94
N GLU A 156 14.10 15.44 -1.84
CA GLU A 156 14.92 15.93 -0.74
C GLU A 156 14.82 17.46 -0.59
N SER A 157 14.76 18.19 -1.71
CA SER A 157 14.60 19.65 -1.71
C SER A 157 13.26 20.11 -1.13
N LEU A 158 12.17 19.42 -1.49
CA LEU A 158 10.83 19.64 -0.96
C LEU A 158 10.80 19.31 0.55
N LEU A 159 11.42 18.20 0.96
CA LEU A 159 11.51 17.81 2.36
C LEU A 159 12.24 18.88 3.20
N ILE A 160 13.40 19.35 2.74
CA ILE A 160 14.17 20.41 3.42
C ILE A 160 13.33 21.68 3.54
N PHE A 161 12.63 22.06 2.47
CA PHE A 161 11.74 23.22 2.49
C PHE A 161 10.66 23.11 3.58
N PHE A 162 9.91 22.00 3.63
CA PHE A 162 8.87 21.84 4.65
C PHE A 162 9.41 21.68 6.07
N ASN A 163 10.59 21.09 6.24
CA ASN A 163 11.27 21.03 7.54
C ASN A 163 11.64 22.43 8.06
N LEU A 164 12.23 23.27 7.20
CA LEU A 164 12.57 24.65 7.56
C LEU A 164 11.31 25.48 7.79
N LEU A 165 10.27 25.28 6.97
CA LEU A 165 8.99 25.95 7.15
C LEU A 165 8.35 25.61 8.49
N ALA A 166 8.37 24.34 8.91
CA ALA A 166 7.85 23.89 10.19
C ALA A 166 8.58 24.54 11.39
N VAL A 167 9.92 24.59 11.33
CA VAL A 167 10.72 25.25 12.38
C VAL A 167 10.45 26.75 12.40
N LEU A 168 10.45 27.40 11.23
CA LEU A 168 10.21 28.83 11.10
C LEU A 168 8.81 29.23 11.59
N SER A 169 7.78 28.51 11.17
CA SER A 169 6.40 28.78 11.58
C SER A 169 6.24 28.61 13.09
N TYR A 170 6.91 27.62 13.68
CA TYR A 170 6.87 27.41 15.13
C TYR A 170 7.59 28.52 15.90
N LEU A 171 8.73 29.01 15.40
CA LEU A 171 9.43 30.15 16.00
C LEU A 171 8.59 31.43 15.91
N LYS A 172 7.99 31.72 14.75
CA LYS A 172 7.07 32.85 14.56
C LYS A 172 5.84 32.74 15.46
N PHE A 173 5.33 31.53 15.67
CA PHE A 173 4.29 31.25 16.66
C PHE A 173 4.75 31.60 18.08
N CYS A 174 5.95 31.19 18.48
CA CYS A 174 6.50 31.47 19.82
C CYS A 174 6.67 32.98 20.06
N ASN A 175 7.19 33.71 19.07
CA ASN A 175 7.33 35.16 19.17
C ASN A 175 5.96 35.86 19.18
N SER A 176 5.02 35.41 18.37
CA SER A 176 3.63 35.92 18.38
C SER A 176 2.93 35.65 19.72
N GLN A 177 3.23 34.53 20.38
CA GLN A 177 2.66 34.20 21.69
C GLN A 177 3.11 35.16 22.78
N LYS A 178 4.36 35.63 22.74
CA LYS A 178 4.89 36.60 23.71
C LYS A 178 4.20 37.97 23.59
N HIS A 179 3.85 38.38 22.37
CA HIS A 179 3.28 39.71 22.13
C HIS A 179 1.74 39.73 22.13
N ARG A 180 1.09 38.78 21.44
CA ARG A 180 -0.37 38.76 21.20
C ARG A 180 -0.92 37.31 21.14
N PRO A 181 -1.13 36.64 22.29
CA PRO A 181 -1.73 35.31 22.33
C PRO A 181 -3.16 35.33 21.74
N PHE A 182 -3.56 34.23 21.09
CA PHE A 182 -4.87 34.06 20.43
C PHE A 182 -5.20 35.07 19.32
N SER A 183 -4.20 35.74 18.75
CA SER A 183 -4.38 36.56 17.54
C SER A 183 -4.54 35.70 16.28
N ALA A 184 -5.07 36.28 15.20
CA ALA A 184 -5.17 35.59 13.90
C ALA A 184 -3.79 35.13 13.38
N SER A 185 -2.76 35.96 13.55
CA SER A 185 -1.37 35.61 13.21
C SER A 185 -0.87 34.42 14.05
N TRP A 186 -1.15 34.43 15.36
CA TRP A 186 -0.79 33.33 16.25
C TRP A 186 -1.43 32.00 15.81
N CYS A 187 -2.72 32.02 15.46
CA CYS A 187 -3.44 30.83 14.98
C CYS A 187 -2.87 30.37 13.64
N PHE A 188 -2.64 31.29 12.71
CA PHE A 188 -2.06 31.01 11.40
C PHE A 188 -0.71 30.30 11.51
N TRP A 189 0.24 30.83 12.28
CA TRP A 189 1.57 30.22 12.44
C TRP A 189 1.51 28.86 13.14
N LEU A 190 0.60 28.70 14.10
CA LEU A 190 0.42 27.42 14.79
C LEU A 190 -0.14 26.34 13.85
N VAL A 191 -1.19 26.66 13.09
CA VAL A 191 -1.78 25.73 12.12
C VAL A 191 -0.80 25.43 10.98
N LEU A 192 -0.09 26.46 10.48
CA LEU A 192 0.93 26.30 9.46
C LEU A 192 2.05 25.36 9.91
N THR A 193 2.42 25.39 11.20
CA THR A 193 3.38 24.44 11.77
C THR A 193 2.89 23.00 11.64
N GLY A 194 1.64 22.73 12.05
CA GLY A 194 1.05 21.40 11.91
C GLY A 194 0.99 20.91 10.46
N VAL A 195 0.54 21.78 9.56
CA VAL A 195 0.48 21.47 8.11
C VAL A 195 1.88 21.21 7.56
N ALA A 196 2.87 22.06 7.87
CA ALA A 196 4.25 21.89 7.39
C ALA A 196 4.90 20.60 7.90
N CYS A 197 4.69 20.24 9.19
CA CYS A 197 5.13 18.96 9.73
C CYS A 197 4.49 17.77 9.00
N SER A 198 3.19 17.83 8.72
CA SER A 198 2.49 16.79 7.97
C SER A 198 3.00 16.67 6.54
N CYS A 199 3.23 17.79 5.86
CA CYS A 199 3.85 17.82 4.53
C CYS A 199 5.25 17.18 4.55
N ALA A 200 6.08 17.47 5.55
CA ALA A 200 7.41 16.89 5.68
C ALA A 200 7.35 15.36 5.84
N VAL A 201 6.53 14.87 6.78
CA VAL A 201 6.30 13.42 6.98
C VAL A 201 5.70 12.79 5.73
N GLY A 202 4.76 13.49 5.07
CA GLY A 202 4.10 13.06 3.84
C GLY A 202 5.02 12.95 2.63
N ILE A 203 6.17 13.65 2.62
CA ILE A 203 7.20 13.48 1.58
C ILE A 203 8.05 12.26 1.89
N LYS A 204 8.52 12.14 3.14
CA LYS A 204 9.39 11.06 3.57
C LYS A 204 9.29 10.89 5.08
N TYR A 205 9.35 9.65 5.57
CA TYR A 205 9.27 9.39 7.01
C TYR A 205 10.40 10.05 7.83
N MET A 206 11.52 10.41 7.20
CA MET A 206 12.59 11.21 7.84
C MET A 206 12.10 12.57 8.37
N GLY A 207 11.02 13.13 7.80
CA GLY A 207 10.37 14.34 8.32
C GLY A 207 9.80 14.17 9.74
N ALA A 208 9.60 12.93 10.19
CA ALA A 208 9.15 12.64 11.55
C ALA A 208 10.16 13.12 12.61
N PHE A 209 11.46 13.15 12.31
CA PHE A 209 12.45 13.66 13.26
C PHE A 209 12.28 15.16 13.53
N THR A 210 12.02 15.95 12.49
CA THR A 210 11.72 17.38 12.64
C THR A 210 10.38 17.58 13.36
N TYR A 211 9.38 16.75 13.07
CA TYR A 211 8.11 16.79 13.78
C TYR A 211 8.26 16.47 15.27
N LEU A 212 9.03 15.44 15.63
CA LEU A 212 9.35 15.08 17.01
C LEU A 212 10.12 16.20 17.73
N LEU A 213 11.05 16.87 17.04
CA LEU A 213 11.75 18.04 17.59
C LEU A 213 10.76 19.16 17.93
N VAL A 214 9.87 19.53 16.99
CA VAL A 214 8.85 20.57 17.20
C VAL A 214 7.90 20.18 18.34
N LEU A 215 7.47 18.92 18.41
CA LEU A 215 6.64 18.41 19.50
C LEU A 215 7.37 18.47 20.85
N GLY A 216 8.65 18.11 20.89
CA GLY A 216 9.47 18.20 22.09
C GLY A 216 9.58 19.63 22.62
N VAL A 217 9.87 20.59 21.73
CA VAL A 217 9.90 22.02 22.10
C VAL A 217 8.51 22.51 22.51
N ALA A 218 7.45 22.07 21.84
CA ALA A 218 6.07 22.39 22.20
C ALA A 218 5.66 21.84 23.56
N ALA A 219 6.12 20.63 23.91
CA ALA A 219 5.90 20.04 25.22
C ALA A 219 6.61 20.84 26.33
N VAL A 220 7.87 21.26 26.09
CA VAL A 220 8.59 22.14 27.04
C VAL A 220 7.87 23.48 27.20
N HIS A 221 7.45 24.11 26.11
CA HIS A 221 6.69 25.37 26.18
C HIS A 221 5.31 25.22 26.85
N ALA A 222 4.65 24.07 26.66
CA ALA A 222 3.41 23.74 27.35
C ALA A 222 3.65 23.55 28.85
N TRP A 223 4.73 22.86 29.23
CA TRP A 223 5.12 22.66 30.62
C TRP A 223 5.40 23.98 31.34
N LEU A 224 6.17 24.86 30.72
CA LEU A 224 6.45 26.20 31.25
C LEU A 224 5.16 27.04 31.40
N LEU A 225 4.22 26.89 30.47
CA LEU A 225 2.93 27.58 30.55
C LEU A 225 2.05 27.08 31.70
N ILE A 226 2.10 25.79 32.02
CA ILE A 226 1.38 25.21 33.16
C ILE A 226 1.94 25.75 34.48
N GLY A 227 3.25 26.02 34.55
CA GLY A 227 3.89 26.61 35.73
C GLY A 227 3.62 28.10 35.94
N ASP A 228 3.06 28.80 34.95
CA ASP A 228 2.82 30.24 35.00
C ASP A 228 1.56 30.58 35.82
N ARG A 229 1.77 31.07 37.06
CA ARG A 229 0.70 31.45 37.99
C ARG A 229 -0.05 32.72 37.60
N THR A 230 0.44 33.47 36.60
CA THR A 230 -0.24 34.70 36.15
C THR A 230 -1.45 34.42 35.27
N LEU A 231 -1.57 33.19 34.75
CA LEU A 231 -2.62 32.78 33.83
C LEU A 231 -3.72 32.01 34.57
N SER A 232 -4.98 32.28 34.20
CA SER A 232 -6.12 31.46 34.63
C SER A 232 -6.00 30.03 34.10
N ASN A 233 -6.40 29.05 34.91
CA ASN A 233 -6.49 27.63 34.52
C ASN A 233 -7.25 27.42 33.21
N VAL A 234 -8.32 28.20 32.95
CA VAL A 234 -9.10 28.12 31.71
C VAL A 234 -8.26 28.55 30.52
N ARG A 235 -7.47 29.62 30.66
CA ARG A 235 -6.62 30.13 29.58
C ARG A 235 -5.46 29.17 29.28
N VAL A 236 -4.89 28.55 30.31
CA VAL A 236 -3.89 27.48 30.15
C VAL A 236 -4.50 26.30 29.39
N LEU A 237 -5.71 25.86 29.77
CA LEU A 237 -6.42 24.80 29.06
C LEU A 237 -6.67 25.14 27.58
N CYS A 238 -7.12 26.37 27.27
CA CYS A 238 -7.32 26.82 25.89
C CYS A 238 -6.01 26.78 25.08
N HIS A 239 -4.88 27.18 25.67
CA HIS A 239 -3.58 27.10 24.98
C HIS A 239 -3.15 25.66 24.72
N LEU A 240 -3.34 24.76 25.69
CA LEU A 240 -3.01 23.34 25.53
C LEU A 240 -3.90 22.69 24.47
N LEU A 241 -5.21 22.94 24.50
CA LEU A 241 -6.15 22.41 23.53
C LEU A 241 -5.83 22.92 22.12
N ALA A 242 -5.57 24.22 21.96
CA ALA A 242 -5.22 24.79 20.66
C ALA A 242 -3.93 24.18 20.08
N ARG A 243 -2.89 23.97 20.91
CA ARG A 243 -1.67 23.27 20.48
C ARG A 243 -1.93 21.81 20.16
N ALA A 244 -2.71 21.10 20.95
CA ALA A 244 -3.06 19.70 20.69
C ALA A 244 -3.82 19.55 19.37
N VAL A 245 -4.81 20.40 19.10
CA VAL A 245 -5.55 20.39 17.84
C VAL A 245 -4.62 20.69 16.66
N ALA A 246 -3.83 21.75 16.74
CA ALA A 246 -3.00 22.18 15.61
C ALA A 246 -1.75 21.33 15.39
N LEU A 247 -1.16 20.73 16.43
CA LEU A 247 0.07 19.94 16.33
C LEU A 247 -0.16 18.43 16.36
N LEU A 248 -1.37 17.93 16.67
CA LEU A 248 -1.68 16.49 16.62
C LEU A 248 -2.84 16.21 15.64
N ALA A 249 -4.00 16.84 15.83
CA ALA A 249 -5.17 16.55 15.00
C ALA A 249 -5.00 17.01 13.54
N VAL A 250 -4.57 18.27 13.32
CA VAL A 250 -4.35 18.82 11.98
C VAL A 250 -3.32 18.00 11.17
N PRO A 251 -2.13 17.65 11.71
CA PRO A 251 -1.18 16.84 10.96
C PRO A 251 -1.71 15.47 10.55
N VAL A 252 -2.47 14.79 11.43
CA VAL A 252 -3.09 13.50 11.13
C VAL A 252 -4.13 13.64 10.02
N LEU A 253 -4.99 14.65 10.08
CA LEU A 253 -6.00 14.90 9.04
C LEU A 253 -5.37 15.20 7.68
N VAL A 254 -4.32 16.02 7.65
CA VAL A 254 -3.59 16.36 6.42
C VAL A 254 -2.85 15.12 5.86
N TYR A 255 -2.28 14.29 6.73
CA TYR A 255 -1.62 13.05 6.31
C TYR A 255 -2.62 12.07 5.68
N LEU A 256 -3.78 11.87 6.32
CA LEU A 256 -4.86 11.06 5.76
C LEU A 256 -5.38 11.63 4.44
N LEU A 257 -5.48 12.95 4.30
CA LEU A 257 -5.87 13.62 3.06
C LEU A 257 -4.89 13.30 1.93
N PHE A 258 -3.58 13.26 2.17
CA PHE A 258 -2.61 12.89 1.14
C PHE A 258 -2.84 11.48 0.60
N PHE A 259 -3.09 10.51 1.48
CA PHE A 259 -3.41 9.15 1.05
C PHE A 259 -4.78 9.04 0.39
N TYR A 260 -5.74 9.84 0.83
CA TYR A 260 -7.05 9.92 0.19
C TYR A 260 -6.92 10.40 -1.25
N VAL A 261 -6.23 11.51 -1.48
CA VAL A 261 -5.96 12.03 -2.83
C VAL A 261 -5.16 11.02 -3.65
N HIS A 262 -4.12 10.41 -3.08
CA HIS A 262 -3.32 9.37 -3.75
C HIS A 262 -4.18 8.20 -4.25
N LEU A 263 -5.02 7.62 -3.40
CA LEU A 263 -5.88 6.49 -3.76
C LEU A 263 -7.03 6.86 -4.71
N VAL A 264 -7.51 8.11 -4.66
CA VAL A 264 -8.52 8.61 -5.61
C VAL A 264 -7.91 8.84 -6.99
N LEU A 265 -6.67 9.34 -7.07
CA LEU A 265 -5.98 9.55 -8.34
C LEU A 265 -5.55 8.24 -9.00
N LEU A 266 -5.10 7.26 -8.21
CA LEU A 266 -4.62 5.96 -8.71
C LEU A 266 -5.74 4.92 -8.76
N CYS A 267 -6.67 5.10 -9.69
CA CYS A 267 -7.82 4.21 -9.82
C CYS A 267 -7.55 2.92 -10.60
N ARG A 268 -6.54 2.85 -11.47
CA ARG A 268 -6.32 1.70 -12.37
C ARG A 268 -5.36 0.67 -11.79
N SER A 269 -5.55 -0.60 -12.17
CA SER A 269 -4.62 -1.70 -11.90
C SER A 269 -3.21 -1.38 -12.43
N GLY A 270 -2.19 -1.84 -11.71
CA GLY A 270 -0.79 -1.53 -11.99
C GLY A 270 0.16 -2.60 -11.47
N PRO A 271 1.47 -2.48 -11.73
CA PRO A 271 2.43 -3.58 -11.56
C PRO A 271 2.58 -4.07 -10.10
N HIS A 272 2.17 -3.28 -9.12
CA HIS A 272 2.31 -3.60 -7.70
C HIS A 272 0.98 -4.01 -7.03
N ASP A 273 -0.11 -4.13 -7.79
CA ASP A 273 -1.41 -4.52 -7.25
C ASP A 273 -1.42 -5.99 -6.76
N GLN A 274 -0.63 -6.86 -7.38
CA GLN A 274 -0.54 -8.30 -7.05
C GLN A 274 -0.16 -8.58 -5.59
N ILE A 275 0.54 -7.63 -4.96
CA ILE A 275 1.00 -7.70 -3.56
C ILE A 275 -0.15 -7.33 -2.59
N MET A 276 -1.15 -6.61 -3.07
CA MET A 276 -2.35 -6.25 -2.30
C MET A 276 -3.32 -7.43 -2.22
N SER A 277 -4.28 -7.34 -1.30
CA SER A 277 -5.39 -8.29 -1.14
C SER A 277 -6.25 -8.32 -2.40
N SER A 278 -6.90 -9.46 -2.63
CA SER A 278 -7.86 -9.59 -3.75
C SER A 278 -8.99 -8.57 -3.65
N ALA A 279 -9.36 -8.17 -2.42
CA ALA A 279 -10.34 -7.13 -2.17
C ALA A 279 -9.85 -5.77 -2.70
N PHE A 280 -8.64 -5.36 -2.34
CA PHE A 280 -8.02 -4.13 -2.84
C PHE A 280 -7.85 -4.15 -4.36
N GLN A 281 -7.36 -5.25 -4.92
CA GLN A 281 -7.17 -5.40 -6.37
C GLN A 281 -8.51 -5.29 -7.13
N ALA A 282 -9.58 -5.88 -6.60
CA ALA A 282 -10.92 -5.79 -7.17
C ALA A 282 -11.54 -4.38 -7.06
N SER A 283 -10.95 -3.49 -6.24
CA SER A 283 -11.39 -2.11 -6.07
C SER A 283 -10.75 -1.12 -7.05
N LEU A 284 -9.78 -1.57 -7.85
CA LEU A 284 -9.12 -0.83 -8.92
C LEU A 284 -9.79 -1.10 -10.26
N GLU A 285 -9.76 -0.15 -11.20
CA GLU A 285 -10.23 -0.31 -12.57
C GLU A 285 -9.26 -1.18 -13.38
N GLY A 286 -9.80 -2.15 -14.12
CA GLY A 286 -9.00 -3.10 -14.89
C GLY A 286 -8.45 -4.25 -14.01
N GLY A 287 -7.45 -4.98 -14.53
CA GLY A 287 -6.83 -6.10 -13.81
C GLY A 287 -7.85 -7.10 -13.26
N LEU A 288 -7.79 -7.37 -11.95
CA LEU A 288 -8.68 -8.31 -11.28
C LEU A 288 -10.15 -7.88 -11.30
N ALA A 289 -10.43 -6.58 -11.19
CA ALA A 289 -11.81 -6.10 -11.18
C ALA A 289 -12.52 -6.43 -12.51
N ARG A 290 -11.81 -6.37 -13.64
CA ARG A 290 -12.38 -6.78 -14.95
C ARG A 290 -12.73 -8.27 -15.00
N ILE A 291 -11.94 -9.12 -14.34
CA ILE A 291 -12.13 -10.58 -14.34
C ILE A 291 -13.25 -10.99 -13.38
N THR A 292 -13.33 -10.30 -12.24
CA THR A 292 -14.27 -10.57 -11.16
C THR A 292 -15.56 -9.75 -11.22
N GLN A 293 -15.70 -8.89 -12.23
CA GLN A 293 -16.89 -8.09 -12.45
C GLN A 293 -18.11 -9.01 -12.58
N GLY A 294 -19.10 -8.73 -11.72
CA GLY A 294 -20.40 -9.41 -11.57
C GLY A 294 -20.40 -10.91 -11.34
N GLN A 295 -19.30 -11.48 -10.87
CA GLN A 295 -19.35 -12.81 -10.30
C GLN A 295 -20.34 -12.89 -9.14
N PRO A 296 -21.01 -14.05 -8.93
CA PRO A 296 -21.93 -14.21 -7.82
C PRO A 296 -21.24 -13.97 -6.48
N LEU A 297 -21.94 -13.31 -5.56
CA LEU A 297 -21.38 -12.97 -4.25
C LEU A 297 -21.27 -14.19 -3.34
N GLU A 298 -22.34 -14.97 -3.26
CA GLU A 298 -22.45 -16.11 -2.36
C GLU A 298 -21.96 -17.38 -3.03
N VAL A 299 -20.97 -18.03 -2.42
CA VAL A 299 -20.49 -19.35 -2.85
C VAL A 299 -21.53 -20.38 -2.44
N ALA A 300 -22.01 -21.13 -3.42
CA ALA A 300 -23.04 -22.15 -3.26
C ALA A 300 -22.47 -23.54 -3.53
N TYR A 301 -23.21 -24.57 -3.13
CA TYR A 301 -22.91 -25.93 -3.59
C TYR A 301 -23.11 -26.03 -5.11
N GLY A 302 -22.10 -26.57 -5.81
CA GLY A 302 -21.98 -26.59 -7.27
C GLY A 302 -21.19 -25.41 -7.85
N SER A 303 -20.80 -24.43 -7.02
CA SER A 303 -19.99 -23.29 -7.46
C SER A 303 -18.59 -23.74 -7.90
N GLN A 304 -18.11 -23.17 -9.00
CA GLN A 304 -16.74 -23.29 -9.44
C GLN A 304 -15.98 -22.05 -8.93
N VAL A 305 -14.86 -22.26 -8.24
CA VAL A 305 -14.10 -21.20 -7.56
C VAL A 305 -12.59 -21.37 -7.74
N THR A 306 -11.85 -20.26 -7.71
CA THR A 306 -10.39 -20.28 -7.54
C THR A 306 -10.03 -19.87 -6.12
N LEU A 307 -9.12 -20.61 -5.49
CA LEU A 307 -8.72 -20.39 -4.10
C LEU A 307 -7.30 -19.81 -4.04
N LYS A 308 -7.18 -18.56 -3.60
CA LYS A 308 -5.90 -17.87 -3.39
C LYS A 308 -5.51 -17.91 -1.92
N ASN A 309 -4.24 -18.22 -1.63
CA ASN A 309 -3.71 -18.18 -0.28
C ASN A 309 -3.39 -16.73 0.15
N VAL A 310 -3.74 -16.35 1.38
CA VAL A 310 -3.53 -14.98 1.89
C VAL A 310 -2.05 -14.70 2.21
N PHE A 311 -1.27 -15.72 2.60
CA PHE A 311 0.16 -15.61 2.92
C PHE A 311 1.09 -15.60 1.71
N GLY A 312 0.58 -15.80 0.49
CA GLY A 312 1.35 -15.74 -0.76
C GLY A 312 1.89 -14.32 -1.08
N LYS A 313 2.61 -13.70 -0.16
CA LYS A 313 3.26 -12.39 -0.32
C LYS A 313 4.75 -12.61 -0.05
N PRO A 314 5.64 -12.42 -1.05
CA PRO A 314 5.46 -11.55 -2.22
C PRO A 314 4.92 -12.24 -3.48
N VAL A 315 4.89 -13.58 -3.56
CA VAL A 315 4.44 -14.31 -4.75
C VAL A 315 3.01 -14.81 -4.55
N PRO A 316 2.01 -14.30 -5.30
CA PRO A 316 0.63 -14.76 -5.19
C PRO A 316 0.56 -16.26 -5.50
N CYS A 317 -0.45 -16.93 -4.96
CA CYS A 317 -0.45 -18.39 -5.01
C CYS A 317 -1.88 -18.93 -4.97
N TRP A 318 -2.26 -19.71 -5.98
CA TRP A 318 -3.57 -20.34 -6.13
C TRP A 318 -3.47 -21.85 -5.93
N LEU A 319 -4.46 -22.44 -5.26
CA LEU A 319 -4.57 -23.89 -5.11
C LEU A 319 -4.70 -24.52 -6.49
N HIS A 320 -3.79 -25.43 -6.81
CA HIS A 320 -3.59 -25.94 -8.16
C HIS A 320 -3.44 -27.46 -8.13
N SER A 321 -3.92 -28.13 -9.17
CA SER A 321 -3.62 -29.54 -9.40
C SER A 321 -3.53 -29.85 -10.89
N HIS A 322 -2.65 -30.77 -11.28
CA HIS A 322 -2.44 -31.18 -12.66
C HIS A 322 -2.24 -32.69 -12.72
N GLN A 323 -2.22 -33.30 -13.90
CA GLN A 323 -2.31 -34.77 -14.03
C GLN A 323 -1.14 -35.55 -13.43
N ASN A 324 0.01 -34.91 -13.16
CA ASN A 324 1.17 -35.55 -12.56
C ASN A 324 0.89 -35.98 -11.10
N THR A 325 1.58 -37.04 -10.70
CA THR A 325 1.46 -37.66 -9.38
C THR A 325 2.71 -37.43 -8.54
N TYR A 326 2.59 -37.52 -7.22
CA TYR A 326 3.75 -37.56 -6.34
C TYR A 326 4.67 -38.74 -6.68
N PRO A 327 6.00 -38.61 -6.54
CA PRO A 327 6.93 -39.72 -6.78
C PRO A 327 6.74 -40.78 -5.69
N VAL A 328 6.81 -42.07 -6.01
CA VAL A 328 6.59 -43.17 -5.05
C VAL A 328 7.47 -43.05 -3.80
N ILE A 329 8.72 -42.61 -4.00
CA ILE A 329 9.69 -42.39 -2.94
C ILE A 329 10.22 -40.96 -3.10
N TYR A 330 10.18 -40.19 -2.02
CA TYR A 330 10.77 -38.87 -1.94
C TYR A 330 12.30 -38.94 -1.90
N GLU A 331 13.00 -37.85 -2.20
CA GLU A 331 14.48 -37.80 -2.22
C GLU A 331 15.13 -38.25 -0.90
N ASN A 332 14.43 -38.09 0.23
CA ASN A 332 14.90 -38.52 1.54
C ASN A 332 14.51 -39.97 1.91
N GLY A 333 14.09 -40.78 0.94
CA GLY A 333 13.79 -42.20 1.11
C GLY A 333 12.43 -42.51 1.73
N ARG A 334 11.61 -41.50 2.07
CA ARG A 334 10.25 -41.70 2.58
C ARG A 334 9.28 -42.05 1.45
N GLY A 335 8.35 -42.97 1.71
CA GLY A 335 7.28 -43.29 0.75
C GLY A 335 6.25 -42.16 0.65
N SER A 336 5.69 -41.99 -0.55
CA SER A 336 4.54 -41.12 -0.81
C SER A 336 3.26 -41.92 -1.07
N SER A 337 2.15 -41.21 -1.23
CA SER A 337 0.87 -41.80 -1.61
C SER A 337 0.76 -42.17 -3.10
N HIS A 338 1.68 -41.70 -3.95
CA HIS A 338 1.57 -41.70 -5.41
C HIS A 338 0.25 -41.07 -5.94
N GLN A 339 -0.46 -40.26 -5.14
CA GLN A 339 -1.67 -39.58 -5.61
C GLN A 339 -1.35 -38.37 -6.50
N GLN A 340 -2.38 -37.77 -7.09
CA GLN A 340 -2.23 -36.58 -7.92
C GLN A 340 -1.72 -35.40 -7.10
N GLN A 341 -0.75 -34.67 -7.64
CA GLN A 341 -0.12 -33.55 -6.94
C GLN A 341 -1.12 -32.42 -6.70
N VAL A 342 -1.08 -31.85 -5.50
CA VAL A 342 -1.74 -30.59 -5.18
C VAL A 342 -0.69 -29.62 -4.70
N THR A 343 -0.62 -28.48 -5.39
CA THR A 343 0.42 -27.49 -5.17
C THR A 343 -0.24 -26.12 -5.11
N CYS A 344 0.60 -25.11 -4.90
CA CYS A 344 0.17 -23.74 -4.99
C CYS A 344 0.97 -23.04 -6.10
N TYR A 345 0.25 -22.64 -7.15
CA TYR A 345 0.81 -22.14 -8.41
C TYR A 345 0.73 -20.61 -8.46
N PRO A 346 1.80 -19.90 -8.90
CA PRO A 346 1.83 -18.44 -8.83
C PRO A 346 1.23 -17.70 -10.01
N PHE A 347 0.60 -18.42 -10.95
CA PHE A 347 -0.10 -17.82 -12.09
C PHE A 347 -1.51 -18.38 -12.19
N LYS A 348 -2.38 -17.65 -12.88
CA LYS A 348 -3.76 -18.09 -13.14
C LYS A 348 -3.79 -19.04 -14.32
N ASP A 349 -4.42 -20.18 -14.13
CA ASP A 349 -4.69 -21.17 -15.16
C ASP A 349 -6.02 -21.92 -14.93
N VAL A 350 -6.38 -22.78 -15.89
CA VAL A 350 -7.61 -23.60 -15.80
C VAL A 350 -7.54 -24.67 -14.71
N ASN A 351 -6.33 -25.04 -14.29
CA ASN A 351 -6.06 -26.02 -13.24
C ASN A 351 -6.16 -25.41 -11.82
N ASN A 352 -6.50 -24.11 -11.71
CA ASN A 352 -6.80 -23.46 -10.44
C ASN A 352 -8.27 -23.53 -10.04
N TRP A 353 -9.14 -24.08 -10.91
CA TRP A 353 -10.58 -24.14 -10.66
C TRP A 353 -10.95 -25.37 -9.82
N TRP A 354 -11.77 -25.14 -8.80
CA TRP A 354 -12.30 -26.14 -7.90
C TRP A 354 -13.82 -26.02 -7.81
N ILE A 355 -14.51 -27.16 -7.75
CA ILE A 355 -15.96 -27.24 -7.60
C ILE A 355 -16.27 -27.52 -6.12
N VAL A 356 -17.11 -26.69 -5.51
CA VAL A 356 -17.58 -26.87 -4.13
C VAL A 356 -18.77 -27.82 -4.14
N LYS A 357 -18.55 -29.09 -3.82
CA LYS A 357 -19.55 -30.15 -3.89
C LYS A 357 -20.17 -30.45 -2.52
N ASP A 358 -21.47 -30.75 -2.51
CA ASP A 358 -22.19 -31.28 -1.34
C ASP A 358 -21.85 -32.77 -1.16
N PRO A 359 -21.33 -33.20 0.02
CA PRO A 359 -21.06 -34.60 0.30
C PRO A 359 -22.29 -35.52 0.11
N GLY A 360 -23.49 -35.02 0.40
CA GLY A 360 -24.74 -35.78 0.33
C GLY A 360 -25.39 -35.84 -1.05
N ARG A 361 -24.78 -35.24 -2.08
CA ARG A 361 -25.32 -35.22 -3.45
C ARG A 361 -24.27 -35.66 -4.46
N HIS A 362 -24.74 -36.27 -5.55
CA HIS A 362 -23.87 -36.65 -6.68
C HIS A 362 -23.68 -35.53 -7.71
N GLN A 363 -24.62 -34.57 -7.75
CA GLN A 363 -24.60 -33.48 -8.73
C GLN A 363 -23.46 -32.48 -8.44
N LEU A 364 -22.77 -32.05 -9.51
CA LEU A 364 -21.71 -31.03 -9.48
C LEU A 364 -22.19 -29.64 -9.91
N VAL A 365 -23.49 -29.50 -10.19
CA VAL A 365 -24.11 -28.26 -10.67
C VAL A 365 -24.81 -27.52 -9.54
N VAL A 366 -24.96 -26.21 -9.71
CA VAL A 366 -25.66 -25.36 -8.75
C VAL A 366 -27.17 -25.65 -8.80
N SER A 367 -27.78 -25.77 -7.62
CA SER A 367 -29.24 -25.95 -7.51
C SER A 367 -30.00 -24.66 -7.85
N SER A 368 -31.25 -24.79 -8.28
CA SER A 368 -32.16 -23.66 -8.48
C SER A 368 -33.32 -23.77 -7.48
N PRO A 369 -33.40 -22.90 -6.45
CA PRO A 369 -32.51 -21.78 -6.12
C PRO A 369 -31.13 -22.22 -5.56
N PRO A 370 -30.07 -21.38 -5.70
CA PRO A 370 -28.73 -21.70 -5.18
C PRO A 370 -28.73 -21.90 -3.67
N ARG A 371 -28.09 -22.98 -3.20
CA ARG A 371 -27.90 -23.24 -1.76
C ARG A 371 -26.53 -22.70 -1.30
N PRO A 372 -26.46 -21.59 -0.56
CA PRO A 372 -25.20 -21.01 -0.10
C PRO A 372 -24.51 -21.92 0.92
N VAL A 373 -23.17 -21.92 0.89
CA VAL A 373 -22.34 -22.61 1.90
C VAL A 373 -22.12 -21.67 3.09
N ARG A 374 -22.31 -22.18 4.30
CA ARG A 374 -22.21 -21.42 5.55
C ARG A 374 -21.00 -21.86 6.37
N HIS A 375 -20.66 -21.04 7.35
CA HIS A 375 -19.68 -21.42 8.36
C HIS A 375 -20.09 -22.73 9.05
N GLY A 376 -19.13 -23.66 9.20
CA GLY A 376 -19.34 -24.95 9.84
C GLY A 376 -19.82 -26.06 8.90
N ASP A 377 -20.25 -25.72 7.68
CA ASP A 377 -20.67 -26.69 6.69
C ASP A 377 -19.50 -27.57 6.23
N VAL A 378 -19.81 -28.83 5.92
CA VAL A 378 -18.87 -29.78 5.32
C VAL A 378 -19.03 -29.75 3.81
N VAL A 379 -17.91 -29.65 3.11
CA VAL A 379 -17.82 -29.59 1.65
C VAL A 379 -16.81 -30.62 1.13
N GLN A 380 -16.98 -31.01 -0.12
CA GLN A 380 -15.97 -31.69 -0.92
C GLN A 380 -15.42 -30.71 -1.97
N LEU A 381 -14.11 -30.55 -2.05
CA LEU A 381 -13.48 -29.77 -3.11
C LEU A 381 -13.07 -30.71 -4.22
N VAL A 382 -13.61 -30.49 -5.43
CA VAL A 382 -13.34 -31.33 -6.61
C VAL A 382 -12.54 -30.51 -7.60
N HIS A 383 -11.42 -31.03 -8.07
CA HIS A 383 -10.61 -30.34 -9.07
C HIS A 383 -11.36 -30.23 -10.40
N GLY A 384 -11.41 -29.03 -10.98
CA GLY A 384 -12.28 -28.71 -12.13
C GLY A 384 -11.98 -29.55 -13.37
N MET A 385 -10.70 -29.69 -13.73
CA MET A 385 -10.28 -30.42 -14.94
C MET A 385 -10.20 -31.93 -14.74
N THR A 386 -9.65 -32.40 -13.62
CA THR A 386 -9.44 -33.85 -13.41
C THR A 386 -10.57 -34.53 -12.65
N THR A 387 -11.54 -33.76 -12.14
CA THR A 387 -12.69 -34.25 -11.35
C THR A 387 -12.31 -35.03 -10.08
N ARG A 388 -11.04 -34.94 -9.65
CA ARG A 388 -10.53 -35.65 -8.47
C ARG A 388 -10.78 -34.86 -7.20
N PHE A 389 -11.02 -35.56 -6.10
CA PHE A 389 -11.31 -34.93 -4.81
C PHE A 389 -10.03 -34.48 -4.11
N LEU A 390 -10.04 -33.27 -3.55
CA LEU A 390 -9.01 -32.83 -2.61
C LEU A 390 -9.03 -33.70 -1.36
N ASN A 391 -7.89 -34.27 -1.02
CA ASN A 391 -7.71 -35.30 -0.02
C ASN A 391 -6.48 -34.98 0.84
N THR A 392 -6.52 -35.36 2.11
CA THR A 392 -5.34 -35.40 2.98
C THR A 392 -5.44 -36.64 3.85
N HIS A 393 -4.30 -37.20 4.20
CA HIS A 393 -4.25 -38.51 4.85
C HIS A 393 -2.97 -38.62 5.68
N ASP A 394 -2.79 -39.73 6.38
CA ASP A 394 -1.65 -39.94 7.28
C ASP A 394 -0.38 -40.35 6.52
N VAL A 395 0.00 -39.54 5.54
CA VAL A 395 1.27 -39.61 4.81
C VAL A 395 1.97 -38.28 5.01
N ALA A 396 3.27 -38.33 5.31
CA ALA A 396 4.05 -37.14 5.58
C ALA A 396 4.29 -36.33 4.30
N ALA A 397 4.23 -35.00 4.40
CA ALA A 397 4.44 -34.13 3.25
C ALA A 397 5.89 -34.24 2.69
N PRO A 398 6.08 -33.95 1.38
CA PRO A 398 7.36 -34.14 0.69
C PRO A 398 8.54 -33.40 1.33
N LEU A 399 8.36 -32.14 1.73
CA LEU A 399 9.42 -31.31 2.31
C LEU A 399 9.16 -31.02 3.79
N SER A 400 7.91 -31.09 4.23
CA SER A 400 7.49 -30.81 5.62
C SER A 400 7.08 -32.10 6.35
N PRO A 401 8.03 -32.92 6.87
CA PRO A 401 7.73 -34.24 7.41
C PRO A 401 6.77 -34.26 8.61
N HIS A 402 6.63 -33.14 9.31
CA HIS A 402 5.72 -32.98 10.44
C HIS A 402 4.27 -32.70 10.03
N SER A 403 4.03 -32.41 8.75
CA SER A 403 2.71 -32.13 8.18
C SER A 403 2.23 -33.26 7.28
N GLN A 404 0.94 -33.33 7.03
CA GLN A 404 0.30 -34.29 6.15
C GLN A 404 0.40 -33.85 4.68
N GLU A 405 0.60 -34.83 3.80
CA GLU A 405 0.52 -34.66 2.36
C GLU A 405 -0.92 -34.35 1.93
N VAL A 406 -1.09 -33.29 1.15
CA VAL A 406 -2.36 -32.95 0.50
C VAL A 406 -2.26 -33.35 -0.97
N SER A 407 -3.25 -34.08 -1.45
CA SER A 407 -3.27 -34.63 -2.80
C SER A 407 -4.67 -34.68 -3.37
N CYS A 408 -4.79 -34.94 -4.66
CA CYS A 408 -6.05 -35.25 -5.30
C CYS A 408 -6.19 -36.78 -5.38
N TYR A 409 -7.23 -37.32 -4.73
CA TYR A 409 -7.40 -38.77 -4.57
C TYR A 409 -7.51 -39.47 -5.92
N VAL A 410 -6.72 -40.53 -6.09
CA VAL A 410 -6.76 -41.45 -7.22
C VAL A 410 -7.09 -42.82 -6.66
N ASP A 411 -8.19 -43.42 -7.14
CA ASP A 411 -8.55 -44.77 -6.77
C ASP A 411 -7.69 -45.77 -7.55
N TYR A 412 -6.64 -46.27 -6.90
CA TYR A 412 -5.80 -47.34 -7.43
C TYR A 412 -6.33 -48.73 -7.07
N ASN A 413 -7.58 -48.86 -6.61
CA ASN A 413 -8.14 -50.09 -6.07
C ASN A 413 -7.33 -50.61 -4.87
N ILE A 414 -6.86 -49.67 -4.03
CA ILE A 414 -6.08 -49.92 -2.81
C ILE A 414 -7.02 -49.74 -1.60
N SER A 415 -6.74 -50.44 -0.49
CA SER A 415 -7.52 -50.42 0.76
C SER A 415 -7.60 -49.08 1.50
N MET A 416 -7.07 -47.97 0.95
CA MET A 416 -7.17 -46.65 1.56
C MET A 416 -8.37 -45.87 1.00
N PRO A 417 -9.46 -45.71 1.77
CA PRO A 417 -10.61 -44.93 1.33
C PRO A 417 -10.26 -43.44 1.23
N ALA A 418 -10.94 -42.74 0.33
CA ALA A 418 -10.80 -41.29 0.20
C ALA A 418 -11.23 -40.58 1.50
N GLN A 419 -10.39 -39.67 1.98
CA GLN A 419 -10.67 -38.77 3.10
C GLN A 419 -10.76 -37.34 2.57
N ASN A 420 -11.92 -37.02 1.99
CA ASN A 420 -12.13 -35.83 1.16
C ASN A 420 -13.12 -34.81 1.76
N LEU A 421 -13.43 -34.95 3.05
CA LEU A 421 -14.39 -34.08 3.74
C LEU A 421 -13.66 -32.92 4.42
N TRP A 422 -14.05 -31.71 4.07
CA TRP A 422 -13.48 -30.47 4.59
C TRP A 422 -14.58 -29.63 5.23
N ARG A 423 -14.43 -29.29 6.51
CA ARG A 423 -15.28 -28.32 7.19
C ARG A 423 -14.81 -26.91 6.88
N LEU A 424 -15.73 -26.05 6.46
CA LEU A 424 -15.47 -24.64 6.17
C LEU A 424 -15.48 -23.81 7.46
N ASP A 425 -14.36 -23.15 7.76
CA ASP A 425 -14.25 -22.20 8.85
C ASP A 425 -14.04 -20.78 8.30
N ILE A 426 -14.99 -19.87 8.52
CA ILE A 426 -14.90 -18.47 8.10
C ILE A 426 -14.24 -17.69 9.23
N VAL A 427 -13.02 -17.21 9.00
CA VAL A 427 -12.17 -16.57 10.01
C VAL A 427 -12.67 -15.18 10.36
N ASN A 428 -12.98 -14.38 9.35
CA ASN A 428 -13.42 -12.99 9.51
C ASN A 428 -14.95 -12.88 9.66
N ARG A 429 -15.58 -13.84 10.35
CA ARG A 429 -17.03 -13.88 10.53
C ARG A 429 -17.48 -12.89 11.60
N GLU A 430 -18.61 -12.23 11.36
CA GLU A 430 -19.32 -11.42 12.35
C GLU A 430 -20.33 -12.24 13.16
N SER A 431 -20.85 -13.34 12.57
CA SER A 431 -21.80 -14.26 13.19
C SER A 431 -21.57 -15.69 12.73
N ASP A 432 -22.05 -16.67 13.50
CA ASP A 432 -21.93 -18.09 13.14
C ASP A 432 -22.87 -18.49 11.99
N ALA A 433 -23.85 -17.64 11.65
CA ALA A 433 -24.69 -17.80 10.46
C ALA A 433 -24.06 -17.20 9.19
N ALA A 434 -22.79 -16.79 9.23
CA ALA A 434 -22.11 -16.16 8.12
C ALA A 434 -22.07 -17.08 6.88
N VAL A 435 -22.44 -16.50 5.73
CA VAL A 435 -22.36 -17.12 4.41
C VAL A 435 -20.98 -16.92 3.82
N TRP A 436 -20.47 -17.92 3.10
CA TRP A 436 -19.21 -17.84 2.37
C TRP A 436 -19.35 -16.91 1.17
N LYS A 437 -18.65 -15.77 1.21
CA LYS A 437 -18.69 -14.74 0.17
C LYS A 437 -17.37 -14.65 -0.58
N THR A 438 -17.45 -14.50 -1.90
CA THR A 438 -16.30 -14.30 -2.78
C THR A 438 -15.57 -13.01 -2.44
N ILE A 439 -14.24 -12.99 -2.52
CA ILE A 439 -13.30 -11.89 -2.22
C ILE A 439 -13.33 -11.40 -0.76
N LEU A 440 -14.47 -11.41 -0.08
CA LEU A 440 -14.68 -10.86 1.25
C LEU A 440 -14.36 -11.86 2.36
N SER A 441 -14.79 -13.12 2.22
CA SER A 441 -14.57 -14.13 3.24
C SER A 441 -13.14 -14.67 3.20
N GLN A 442 -12.50 -14.65 4.35
CA GLN A 442 -11.27 -15.37 4.63
C GLN A 442 -11.63 -16.71 5.26
N VAL A 443 -11.27 -17.81 4.61
CA VAL A 443 -11.72 -19.14 5.00
C VAL A 443 -10.56 -20.08 5.27
N ARG A 444 -10.79 -21.07 6.13
CA ARG A 444 -9.93 -22.21 6.37
C ARG A 444 -10.69 -23.48 6.06
N PHE A 445 -9.99 -24.44 5.47
CA PHE A 445 -10.53 -25.78 5.25
C PHE A 445 -9.94 -26.70 6.29
N VAL A 446 -10.79 -27.18 7.20
CA VAL A 446 -10.41 -28.11 8.27
C VAL A 446 -10.82 -29.51 7.85
N HIS A 447 -9.85 -30.39 7.64
CA HIS A 447 -10.08 -31.78 7.30
C HIS A 447 -10.83 -32.48 8.43
N VAL A 448 -11.94 -33.15 8.11
CA VAL A 448 -12.83 -33.73 9.13
C VAL A 448 -12.16 -34.90 9.86
N ASN A 449 -11.45 -35.79 9.15
CA ASN A 449 -10.93 -37.02 9.73
C ASN A 449 -9.69 -36.77 10.61
N THR A 450 -8.77 -35.90 10.17
CA THR A 450 -7.49 -35.67 10.87
C THR A 450 -7.43 -34.36 11.65
N SER A 451 -8.46 -33.50 11.52
CA SER A 451 -8.47 -32.13 12.04
C SER A 451 -7.31 -31.24 11.54
N ALA A 452 -6.63 -31.67 10.49
CA ALA A 452 -5.59 -30.89 9.83
C ALA A 452 -6.19 -29.73 9.03
N VAL A 453 -5.50 -28.61 8.94
CA VAL A 453 -5.93 -27.44 8.19
C VAL A 453 -5.11 -27.34 6.91
N LEU A 454 -5.79 -27.05 5.80
CA LEU A 454 -5.15 -26.81 4.51
C LEU A 454 -4.28 -25.54 4.59
N LYS A 455 -2.97 -25.69 4.46
CA LYS A 455 -1.99 -24.64 4.71
C LYS A 455 -0.91 -24.61 3.63
N LEU A 456 -0.36 -23.43 3.39
CA LEU A 456 0.86 -23.25 2.60
C LEU A 456 2.09 -23.44 3.51
N SER A 457 2.96 -24.38 3.15
CA SER A 457 4.21 -24.64 3.89
C SER A 457 5.22 -23.50 3.72
N GLY A 458 5.27 -22.93 2.51
CA GLY A 458 6.24 -21.89 2.11
C GLY A 458 7.50 -22.47 1.46
N ALA A 459 7.68 -23.79 1.49
CA ALA A 459 8.74 -24.48 0.74
C ALA A 459 8.38 -24.62 -0.74
N HIS A 460 9.39 -24.59 -1.61
CA HIS A 460 9.27 -24.88 -3.03
C HIS A 460 9.57 -26.35 -3.28
N LEU A 461 8.67 -27.05 -3.97
CA LEU A 461 8.87 -28.44 -4.37
C LEU A 461 10.09 -28.59 -5.29
N PRO A 462 10.73 -29.77 -5.34
CA PRO A 462 11.81 -30.03 -6.30
C PRO A 462 11.33 -30.04 -7.75
N ASP A 463 12.21 -30.37 -8.68
CA ASP A 463 11.92 -30.32 -10.13
C ASP A 463 10.73 -31.20 -10.54
N TRP A 464 10.48 -32.33 -9.85
CA TRP A 464 9.29 -33.18 -10.09
C TRP A 464 7.95 -32.50 -9.75
N GLY A 465 7.97 -31.46 -8.92
CA GLY A 465 6.82 -30.61 -8.57
C GLY A 465 6.90 -29.22 -9.20
N PHE A 466 7.69 -29.07 -10.28
CA PHE A 466 7.82 -27.86 -11.08
C PHE A 466 8.23 -26.60 -10.29
N ARG A 467 8.90 -26.76 -9.14
CA ARG A 467 9.25 -25.64 -8.23
C ARG A 467 8.07 -24.83 -7.72
N GLN A 468 6.87 -25.42 -7.77
CA GLN A 468 5.64 -24.85 -7.21
C GLN A 468 5.68 -24.93 -5.68
N LEU A 469 4.83 -24.13 -5.01
CA LEU A 469 4.83 -24.09 -3.56
C LEU A 469 4.09 -25.30 -2.96
N GLU A 470 4.63 -25.85 -1.89
CA GLU A 470 4.08 -27.01 -1.18
C GLU A 470 2.82 -26.64 -0.38
N VAL A 471 1.75 -27.40 -0.60
CA VAL A 471 0.49 -27.35 0.17
C VAL A 471 0.45 -28.55 1.10
N VAL A 472 0.13 -28.32 2.37
CA VAL A 472 0.19 -29.33 3.42
C VAL A 472 -1.05 -29.28 4.32
N GLY A 473 -1.34 -30.39 4.97
CA GLY A 473 -2.33 -30.50 6.04
C GLY A 473 -1.64 -30.46 7.39
N GLU A 474 -1.81 -29.40 8.17
CA GLU A 474 -1.16 -29.28 9.48
C GLU A 474 -2.20 -29.15 10.59
N LYS A 475 -2.01 -29.88 11.69
CA LYS A 475 -2.86 -29.71 12.88
C LYS A 475 -2.66 -28.30 13.44
N LEU A 476 -3.77 -27.64 13.77
CA LEU A 476 -3.72 -26.24 14.19
C LEU A 476 -2.96 -26.09 15.52
N ALA A 477 -1.78 -25.47 15.47
CA ALA A 477 -1.15 -24.90 16.66
C ALA A 477 -1.94 -23.67 17.14
N ARG A 478 -1.94 -23.37 18.44
CA ARG A 478 -2.65 -22.20 18.98
C ARG A 478 -2.10 -20.90 18.37
N GLY A 479 -2.82 -20.32 17.42
CA GLY A 479 -2.46 -19.05 16.79
C GLY A 479 -3.15 -18.82 15.44
N TYR A 480 -3.30 -17.54 15.06
CA TYR A 480 -3.72 -17.15 13.72
C TYR A 480 -2.53 -17.24 12.76
N HIS A 481 -2.59 -18.12 11.77
CA HIS A 481 -1.57 -18.26 10.73
C HIS A 481 -2.14 -17.83 9.38
N GLU A 482 -1.62 -16.72 8.82
CA GLU A 482 -2.02 -16.20 7.50
C GLU A 482 -1.91 -17.30 6.40
N SER A 483 -0.99 -18.26 6.55
CA SER A 483 -0.75 -19.32 5.55
C SER A 483 -1.80 -20.42 5.50
N ALA A 484 -2.64 -20.52 6.53
CA ALA A 484 -3.78 -21.43 6.55
C ALA A 484 -5.06 -20.79 5.97
N VAL A 485 -5.01 -19.50 5.63
CA VAL A 485 -6.18 -18.72 5.20
C VAL A 485 -6.22 -18.62 3.68
N TRP A 486 -7.39 -18.92 3.13
CA TRP A 486 -7.70 -18.90 1.70
C TRP A 486 -8.82 -17.91 1.41
N ASN A 487 -8.84 -17.40 0.19
CA ASN A 487 -9.83 -16.46 -0.29
C ASN A 487 -10.31 -16.90 -1.68
N VAL A 488 -11.62 -16.81 -1.93
CA VAL A 488 -12.17 -17.08 -3.26
C VAL A 488 -12.01 -15.84 -4.12
N GLU A 489 -11.18 -15.91 -5.14
CA GLU A 489 -10.92 -14.77 -6.01
C GLU A 489 -11.89 -14.71 -7.18
N GLU A 490 -11.96 -15.79 -7.96
CA GLU A 490 -12.90 -15.95 -9.08
C GLU A 490 -13.97 -16.98 -8.73
N HIS A 491 -15.19 -16.73 -9.19
CA HIS A 491 -16.34 -17.55 -8.90
C HIS A 491 -17.34 -17.54 -10.05
N ARG A 492 -17.92 -18.70 -10.34
CA ARG A 492 -19.07 -18.86 -11.24
C ARG A 492 -19.98 -19.99 -10.77
N TYR A 493 -21.27 -19.91 -11.09
CA TYR A 493 -22.20 -21.01 -10.86
C TYR A 493 -22.08 -22.03 -11.99
N GLY A 494 -21.72 -23.27 -11.67
CA GLY A 494 -21.65 -24.35 -12.65
C GLY A 494 -23.04 -24.74 -13.15
N LYS A 495 -23.24 -24.76 -14.47
CA LYS A 495 -24.52 -25.09 -15.11
C LYS A 495 -24.50 -26.45 -15.80
N SER A 496 -23.36 -26.85 -16.36
CA SER A 496 -23.23 -28.12 -17.08
C SER A 496 -22.93 -29.34 -16.19
N GLN A 497 -23.68 -30.43 -16.44
CA GLN A 497 -23.45 -31.73 -15.82
C GLN A 497 -22.42 -32.59 -16.58
N GLU A 498 -22.23 -32.36 -17.87
CA GLU A 498 -21.23 -33.09 -18.65
C GLU A 498 -19.82 -32.54 -18.44
N GLN A 499 -18.83 -33.43 -18.37
CA GLN A 499 -17.44 -33.04 -18.12
C GLN A 499 -16.88 -32.17 -19.25
N LYS A 500 -17.12 -32.56 -20.51
CA LYS A 500 -16.61 -31.83 -21.68
C LYS A 500 -17.17 -30.41 -21.77
N GLU A 501 -18.44 -30.23 -21.44
CA GLU A 501 -19.06 -28.90 -21.38
C GLU A 501 -18.51 -28.07 -20.22
N ARG A 502 -18.29 -28.67 -19.04
CA ARG A 502 -17.64 -27.96 -17.92
C ARG A 502 -16.23 -27.51 -18.27
N GLU A 503 -15.44 -28.33 -18.95
CA GLU A 503 -14.11 -27.95 -19.40
C GLU A 503 -14.20 -26.73 -20.34
N LEU A 504 -15.13 -26.73 -21.29
CA LEU A 504 -15.40 -25.57 -22.15
C LEU A 504 -15.87 -24.33 -21.36
N GLU A 505 -16.73 -24.51 -20.35
CA GLU A 505 -17.15 -23.42 -19.45
C GLU A 505 -15.95 -22.82 -18.72
N LEU A 506 -15.02 -23.63 -18.21
CA LEU A 506 -13.82 -23.19 -17.51
C LEU A 506 -12.87 -22.37 -18.42
N HIS A 507 -12.84 -22.67 -19.72
CA HIS A 507 -12.10 -21.90 -20.71
C HIS A 507 -12.78 -20.59 -21.11
N SER A 508 -14.07 -20.42 -20.81
CA SER A 508 -14.83 -19.21 -21.17
C SER A 508 -14.65 -18.05 -20.15
N PRO A 509 -14.67 -16.78 -20.62
CA PRO A 509 -14.58 -15.62 -19.74
C PRO A 509 -15.88 -15.40 -18.94
N THR A 510 -15.74 -14.97 -17.68
CA THR A 510 -16.87 -14.55 -16.82
C THR A 510 -17.48 -13.24 -17.33
N GLN A 511 -18.80 -13.21 -17.59
CA GLN A 511 -19.55 -12.01 -17.96
C GLN A 511 -20.79 -11.87 -17.06
N MET A 512 -20.77 -10.94 -16.10
CA MET A 512 -21.96 -10.39 -15.43
C MET A 512 -21.55 -9.06 -14.76
N ASP A 513 -22.50 -8.21 -14.34
CA ASP A 513 -22.23 -6.87 -13.80
C ASP A 513 -22.61 -6.69 -12.31
N VAL A 514 -21.62 -6.48 -11.44
CA VAL A 514 -21.77 -5.90 -10.08
C VAL A 514 -20.45 -5.21 -9.67
N SER A 515 -20.52 -3.95 -9.24
CA SER A 515 -19.38 -3.17 -8.71
C SER A 515 -19.22 -3.33 -7.19
N ARG A 516 -17.98 -3.41 -6.68
CA ARG A 516 -17.68 -3.46 -5.24
C ARG A 516 -16.84 -2.27 -4.80
N ASN A 517 -17.24 -1.61 -3.72
CA ASN A 517 -16.52 -0.46 -3.16
C ASN A 517 -15.92 -0.82 -1.79
N LEU A 518 -14.59 -0.90 -1.70
CA LEU A 518 -13.88 -0.88 -0.41
C LEU A 518 -13.86 0.52 0.18
N SER A 519 -13.98 0.61 1.51
CA SER A 519 -13.82 1.85 2.25
C SER A 519 -12.38 2.35 2.19
N PHE A 520 -12.22 3.68 2.26
CA PHE A 520 -10.90 4.33 2.27
C PHE A 520 -10.01 3.81 3.41
N MET A 521 -10.56 3.67 4.63
CA MET A 521 -9.76 3.25 5.79
C MET A 521 -9.22 1.83 5.66
N ALA A 522 -9.95 0.91 5.03
CA ALA A 522 -9.46 -0.43 4.75
C ALA A 522 -8.33 -0.41 3.70
N ARG A 523 -8.46 0.41 2.65
CA ARG A 523 -7.38 0.59 1.66
C ARG A 523 -6.14 1.24 2.27
N PHE A 524 -6.33 2.26 3.11
CA PHE A 524 -5.26 2.97 3.79
C PHE A 524 -4.50 2.05 4.76
N SER A 525 -5.19 1.30 5.62
CA SER A 525 -4.54 0.41 6.59
C SER A 525 -3.76 -0.70 5.90
N GLU A 526 -4.31 -1.31 4.84
CA GLU A 526 -3.60 -2.31 4.05
C GLU A 526 -2.33 -1.74 3.41
N LEU A 527 -2.39 -0.51 2.89
CA LEU A 527 -1.25 0.15 2.28
C LEU A 527 -0.14 0.43 3.30
N GLN A 528 -0.48 0.88 4.53
CA GLN A 528 0.50 1.10 5.59
C GLN A 528 1.19 -0.20 6.02
N VAL A 529 0.43 -1.28 6.23
CA VAL A 529 0.99 -2.59 6.63
C VAL A 529 1.89 -3.14 5.54
N THR A 530 1.47 -3.05 4.28
CA THR A 530 2.23 -3.60 3.15
C THR A 530 3.48 -2.76 2.86
N GLY A 531 3.38 -1.43 2.97
CA GLY A 531 4.52 -0.52 2.87
C GLY A 531 5.58 -0.80 3.92
N GLY A 532 5.19 -0.90 5.20
CA GLY A 532 6.11 -1.17 6.31
C GLY A 532 6.83 -2.53 6.20
N ARG A 533 6.13 -3.59 5.74
CA ARG A 533 6.76 -4.91 5.49
C ARG A 533 7.87 -4.83 4.42
N ARG A 534 7.76 -3.93 3.45
CA ARG A 534 8.74 -3.76 2.36
C ARG A 534 9.97 -2.98 2.81
N GLU A 535 9.79 -1.95 3.63
CA GLU A 535 10.89 -1.19 4.24
C GLU A 535 11.74 -2.09 5.16
N ALA A 536 11.09 -2.98 5.93
CA ALA A 536 11.77 -3.94 6.81
C ALA A 536 12.51 -5.09 6.08
N ARG A 537 12.27 -5.30 4.77
CA ARG A 537 12.95 -6.31 3.94
C ARG A 537 13.80 -5.63 2.85
N PRO A 538 14.97 -5.06 3.18
CA PRO A 538 15.82 -4.31 2.24
C PRO A 538 16.41 -5.16 1.10
N GLY A 539 16.33 -6.50 1.16
CA GLY A 539 16.99 -7.42 0.23
C GLY A 539 16.54 -7.39 -1.23
N SER A 540 15.38 -6.80 -1.59
CA SER A 540 14.95 -6.71 -3.00
C SER A 540 15.23 -5.36 -3.67
N GLN A 541 15.31 -4.25 -2.92
CA GLN A 541 15.66 -2.94 -3.50
C GLN A 541 17.17 -2.79 -3.72
N ALA A 542 18.01 -3.46 -2.92
CA ALA A 542 19.46 -3.41 -3.07
C ALA A 542 19.96 -4.00 -4.42
N LYS A 543 19.23 -4.95 -5.02
CA LYS A 543 19.58 -5.51 -6.34
C LYS A 543 19.34 -4.55 -7.51
N HIS A 544 18.55 -3.49 -7.32
CA HIS A 544 18.33 -2.44 -8.32
C HIS A 544 19.07 -1.13 -8.01
N ARG A 545 19.52 -0.92 -6.77
CA ARG A 545 20.33 0.26 -6.38
C ARG A 545 21.81 0.15 -6.72
N GLY A 546 22.27 -0.99 -7.24
CA GLY A 546 23.66 -1.18 -7.66
C GLY A 546 23.75 -2.06 -8.90
N ARG A 547 23.52 -1.48 -10.07
CA ARG A 547 24.15 -1.84 -11.34
C ARG A 547 24.10 -0.68 -12.30
#